data_AF-A0A329E779-F1
#
_entry.id   AF-A0A329E779-F1
#
_cell.length_a   1.000
_cell.length_b   1.000
_cell.length_c   1.000
_cell.angle_alpha   90.00
_cell.angle_beta   90.00
_cell.angle_gamma   90.00
#
_symmetry.space_group_name_H-M   'P 1'
#
loop_
_entity.id
_entity.type
_entity.pdbx_description
1 polymer ?
#
loop_
_entity_poly.entity_id
_entity_poly.type
_entity_poly.pdbx_seq_one_letter_code
_entity_poly.pdbx_strand_id
1 'polypeptide(L)'
;MKTKLALIIAATLASGSVLANNTADVDLFMTSDSEVTVVQVSPNAGNAAVIESYFVDDSSLSISQVGGENDAKIFAVGVDEGSFSISQTGNSNEALIKTDNSPWERYSYDNDTVSITQNGDSNKSKVLLQGGTDDANVSLDVTGTLNETSVVLNRGDGSIVTGTVNGASNMADVYVDDSFDNNITFKQTGDSNSIDLDVTGWSDNNTIDIDQRGSLAAANVSVYWGSTENTINVTQTYGDVANVNVGASTNNTVTVAQY
;
A
#
# COMPACT_ATOMS: atom_id res chain seq x y z
N MET A 1 5.78 30.52 -5.55
CA MET A 1 5.19 29.56 -4.64
C MET A 1 3.70 29.44 -4.95
N LYS A 2 3.32 28.40 -5.70
CA LYS A 2 2.01 28.17 -6.34
C LYS A 2 1.76 26.68 -6.66
N THR A 3 0.76 26.12 -6.01
CA THR A 3 0.17 24.79 -6.30
C THR A 3 -0.33 24.69 -7.74
N LYS A 4 -0.16 23.53 -8.36
CA LYS A 4 -0.68 23.18 -9.70
C LYS A 4 -1.82 22.16 -9.55
N LEU A 5 -2.89 22.33 -10.31
CA LEU A 5 -4.02 21.41 -10.35
C LEU A 5 -4.33 21.02 -11.81
N ALA A 6 -4.37 19.73 -12.09
CA ALA A 6 -4.79 19.15 -13.36
C ALA A 6 -5.98 18.21 -13.14
N LEU A 7 -7.08 18.41 -13.88
CA LEU A 7 -8.25 17.54 -13.83
C LEU A 7 -8.66 17.17 -15.26
N ILE A 8 -8.67 15.87 -15.56
CA ILE A 8 -8.97 15.30 -16.88
C ILE A 8 -10.02 14.21 -16.74
N ILE A 9 -11.29 14.56 -16.99
CA ILE A 9 -12.41 13.60 -16.99
C ILE A 9 -12.84 13.34 -18.44
N ALA A 10 -12.82 12.08 -18.85
CA ALA A 10 -13.26 11.63 -20.17
C ALA A 10 -14.26 10.46 -20.06
N ALA A 11 -15.43 10.63 -20.67
CA ALA A 11 -16.42 9.58 -20.86
C ALA A 11 -16.45 9.16 -22.34
N THR A 12 -16.19 7.88 -22.61
CA THR A 12 -16.53 7.24 -23.89
C THR A 12 -17.89 6.57 -23.71
N LEU A 13 -18.79 6.65 -24.69
CA LEU A 13 -20.12 6.04 -24.58
C LEU A 13 -20.22 4.76 -25.43
N ALA A 14 -19.88 3.62 -24.84
CA ALA A 14 -20.17 2.32 -25.42
C ALA A 14 -21.57 1.82 -24.98
N SER A 15 -22.54 1.89 -25.89
CA SER A 15 -23.90 1.33 -25.74
C SER A 15 -24.90 1.99 -24.75
N GLY A 16 -25.16 3.27 -24.95
CA GLY A 16 -26.54 3.69 -25.28
C GLY A 16 -27.62 3.84 -24.19
N SER A 17 -27.38 3.51 -22.92
CA SER A 17 -28.39 3.76 -21.85
C SER A 17 -27.86 4.29 -20.51
N VAL A 18 -26.54 4.39 -20.32
CA VAL A 18 -25.92 4.94 -19.11
C VAL A 18 -24.92 6.03 -19.52
N LEU A 19 -24.98 7.19 -18.85
CA LEU A 19 -23.88 8.14 -18.85
C LEU A 19 -22.82 7.62 -17.88
N ALA A 20 -21.57 7.48 -18.32
CA ALA A 20 -20.47 7.20 -17.41
C ALA A 20 -20.31 8.39 -16.45
N ASN A 21 -20.93 8.28 -15.27
CA ASN A 21 -21.10 9.33 -14.28
C ASN A 21 -19.81 9.52 -13.48
N ASN A 22 -18.75 9.94 -14.18
CA ASN A 22 -17.46 10.22 -13.58
C ASN A 22 -17.57 11.38 -12.60
N THR A 23 -17.10 11.16 -11.38
CA THR A 23 -17.05 12.18 -10.33
C THR A 23 -15.61 12.33 -9.87
N ALA A 24 -15.10 13.56 -9.88
CA ALA A 24 -13.85 13.92 -9.25
C ALA A 24 -14.09 15.07 -8.28
N ASP A 25 -13.57 14.96 -7.06
CA ASP A 25 -13.56 16.05 -6.07
C ASP A 25 -12.13 16.34 -5.62
N VAL A 26 -11.80 17.62 -5.44
CA VAL A 26 -10.45 18.06 -5.06
C VAL A 26 -10.50 19.31 -4.17
N ASP A 27 -10.10 19.16 -2.90
CA ASP A 27 -9.98 20.27 -1.93
C ASP A 27 -8.52 20.45 -1.49
N LEU A 28 -8.01 21.68 -1.60
CA LEU A 28 -6.59 22.03 -1.42
C LEU A 28 -6.44 23.20 -0.44
N PHE A 29 -6.24 22.91 0.84
CA PHE A 29 -6.16 23.90 1.90
C PHE A 29 -4.73 24.09 2.41
N MET A 30 -4.28 25.37 2.51
CA MET A 30 -2.91 25.73 2.92
C MET A 30 -1.82 24.87 2.25
N THR A 31 -2.10 24.43 1.03
CA THR A 31 -1.25 23.58 0.22
C THR A 31 -0.49 24.50 -0.73
N SER A 32 0.84 24.46 -0.73
CA SER A 32 1.70 25.29 -1.59
C SER A 32 2.65 24.43 -2.43
N ASP A 33 3.00 24.97 -3.62
CA ASP A 33 3.83 24.44 -4.74
C ASP A 33 3.55 23.04 -5.30
N SER A 34 2.79 22.26 -4.55
CA SER A 34 2.40 20.90 -4.78
C SER A 34 1.68 20.72 -6.11
N GLU A 35 1.77 19.52 -6.69
CA GLU A 35 1.06 19.15 -7.90
C GLU A 35 -0.06 18.16 -7.59
N VAL A 36 -1.29 18.50 -7.96
CA VAL A 36 -2.45 17.65 -7.77
C VAL A 36 -3.06 17.29 -9.12
N THR A 37 -3.25 15.99 -9.37
CA THR A 37 -3.73 15.47 -10.66
C THR A 37 -4.84 14.44 -10.49
N VAL A 38 -5.95 14.59 -11.21
CA VAL A 38 -6.98 13.54 -11.32
C VAL A 38 -7.27 13.25 -12.79
N VAL A 39 -7.22 11.97 -13.17
CA VAL A 39 -7.51 11.46 -14.52
C VAL A 39 -8.55 10.34 -14.43
N GLN A 40 -9.64 10.45 -15.20
CA GLN A 40 -10.69 9.43 -15.25
C GLN A 40 -11.10 9.17 -16.70
N VAL A 41 -11.05 7.91 -17.14
CA VAL A 41 -11.41 7.49 -18.50
C VAL A 41 -12.36 6.30 -18.45
N SER A 42 -13.63 6.52 -18.76
CA SER A 42 -14.68 5.51 -18.52
C SER A 42 -15.53 5.20 -19.76
N PRO A 43 -15.71 3.92 -20.14
CA PRO A 43 -16.41 3.55 -21.38
C PRO A 43 -17.91 3.20 -21.21
N ASN A 44 -18.36 2.89 -19.99
CA ASN A 44 -19.67 2.30 -19.70
C ASN A 44 -20.35 3.02 -18.51
N ALA A 45 -20.03 2.58 -17.29
CA ALA A 45 -20.36 3.26 -16.04
C ALA A 45 -19.16 4.12 -15.57
N GLY A 46 -19.38 5.05 -14.64
CA GLY A 46 -18.38 6.05 -14.25
C GLY A 46 -17.41 5.59 -13.16
N ASN A 47 -16.29 6.31 -13.01
CA ASN A 47 -15.32 6.15 -11.91
C ASN A 47 -15.50 7.29 -10.88
N ALA A 48 -15.00 7.11 -9.65
CA ALA A 48 -15.00 8.10 -8.57
C ALA A 48 -13.57 8.39 -8.06
N ALA A 49 -13.19 9.66 -7.96
CA ALA A 49 -11.85 10.08 -7.54
C ALA A 49 -11.94 11.24 -6.53
N VAL A 50 -11.16 11.18 -5.44
CA VAL A 50 -11.13 12.25 -4.43
C VAL A 50 -9.70 12.56 -4.01
N ILE A 51 -9.26 13.82 -4.08
CA ILE A 51 -7.98 14.26 -3.49
C ILE A 51 -8.22 15.39 -2.50
N GLU A 52 -7.82 15.17 -1.25
CA GLU A 52 -7.95 16.13 -0.16
C GLU A 52 -6.54 16.44 0.40
N SER A 53 -6.17 17.72 0.50
CA SER A 53 -4.83 18.14 0.97
C SER A 53 -4.87 19.31 1.96
N TYR A 54 -4.16 19.18 3.08
CA TYR A 54 -4.15 20.16 4.17
C TYR A 54 -2.73 20.39 4.72
N PHE A 55 -2.19 21.62 4.60
CA PHE A 55 -0.80 21.93 5.02
C PHE A 55 0.23 21.03 4.29
N VAL A 56 0.04 20.88 2.98
CA VAL A 56 0.86 20.04 2.11
C VAL A 56 1.76 20.95 1.27
N ASP A 57 3.06 20.96 1.51
CA ASP A 57 4.03 21.82 0.82
C ASP A 57 4.91 20.99 -0.14
N ASP A 58 5.23 21.56 -1.31
CA ASP A 58 6.04 21.00 -2.41
C ASP A 58 5.84 19.50 -2.76
N SER A 59 4.64 18.96 -2.51
CA SER A 59 4.30 17.54 -2.58
C SER A 59 3.56 17.16 -3.89
N SER A 60 3.31 15.87 -4.13
CA SER A 60 2.59 15.39 -5.33
C SER A 60 1.45 14.44 -4.98
N LEU A 61 0.22 14.73 -5.41
CA LEU A 61 -0.98 13.94 -5.13
C LEU A 61 -1.69 13.57 -6.46
N SER A 62 -1.82 12.29 -6.80
CA SER A 62 -2.33 11.90 -8.14
C SER A 62 -3.29 10.70 -8.15
N ILE A 63 -4.41 10.80 -8.87
CA ILE A 63 -5.34 9.69 -9.12
C ILE A 63 -5.49 9.48 -10.63
N SER A 64 -5.41 8.23 -11.08
CA SER A 64 -5.66 7.81 -12.46
C SER A 64 -6.57 6.59 -12.49
N GLN A 65 -7.67 6.63 -13.26
CA GLN A 65 -8.67 5.55 -13.32
C GLN A 65 -9.12 5.29 -14.76
N VAL A 66 -8.97 4.05 -15.24
CA VAL A 66 -9.27 3.67 -16.63
C VAL A 66 -10.14 2.41 -16.68
N GLY A 67 -11.37 2.56 -17.16
CA GLY A 67 -12.40 1.50 -17.16
C GLY A 67 -13.66 1.97 -16.43
N GLY A 68 -14.52 1.06 -16.00
CA GLY A 68 -15.77 1.42 -15.31
C GLY A 68 -15.75 1.14 -13.80
N GLU A 69 -16.48 1.94 -13.02
CA GLU A 69 -16.80 1.67 -11.61
C GLU A 69 -15.60 1.61 -10.66
N ASN A 70 -14.45 2.14 -11.06
CA ASN A 70 -13.28 2.24 -10.19
C ASN A 70 -13.46 3.39 -9.18
N ASP A 71 -13.00 3.21 -7.93
CA ASP A 71 -13.10 4.21 -6.86
C ASP A 71 -11.74 4.43 -6.17
N ALA A 72 -11.32 5.69 -6.02
CA ALA A 72 -9.98 6.09 -5.58
C ALA A 72 -10.01 7.33 -4.67
N LYS A 73 -9.28 7.29 -3.55
CA LYS A 73 -9.10 8.46 -2.69
C LYS A 73 -7.67 8.68 -2.19
N ILE A 74 -7.18 9.91 -2.31
CA ILE A 74 -5.98 10.43 -1.65
C ILE A 74 -6.36 11.39 -0.51
N PHE A 75 -5.70 11.27 0.63
CA PHE A 75 -5.81 12.18 1.77
C PHE A 75 -4.43 12.53 2.36
N ALA A 76 -3.94 13.74 2.10
CA ALA A 76 -2.62 14.21 2.54
C ALA A 76 -2.76 15.37 3.56
N VAL A 77 -2.08 15.26 4.70
CA VAL A 77 -2.12 16.27 5.78
C VAL A 77 -0.73 16.46 6.36
N GLY A 78 -0.28 17.71 6.50
CA GLY A 78 0.99 18.04 7.15
C GLY A 78 2.20 17.37 6.51
N VAL A 79 2.13 17.18 5.19
CA VAL A 79 3.13 16.52 4.34
C VAL A 79 4.06 17.59 3.78
N ASP A 80 5.35 17.51 4.11
CA ASP A 80 6.39 18.28 3.42
C ASP A 80 7.00 17.37 2.34
N GLU A 81 7.13 17.86 1.11
CA GLU A 81 7.92 17.20 0.04
C GLU A 81 7.50 15.73 -0.31
N GLY A 82 6.29 15.29 0.09
CA GLY A 82 5.81 13.89 -0.03
C GLY A 82 5.07 13.56 -1.33
N SER A 83 4.84 12.26 -1.60
CA SER A 83 4.37 11.78 -2.91
C SER A 83 3.37 10.63 -2.85
N PHE A 84 2.13 10.90 -3.26
CA PHE A 84 0.92 10.11 -3.05
C PHE A 84 0.24 9.82 -4.39
N SER A 85 0.03 8.55 -4.77
CA SER A 85 -0.35 8.22 -6.17
C SER A 85 -1.22 6.97 -6.38
N ILE A 86 -2.50 7.11 -6.75
CA ILE A 86 -3.38 6.00 -7.17
C ILE A 86 -3.40 5.84 -8.69
N SER A 87 -3.26 4.60 -9.15
CA SER A 87 -3.56 4.14 -10.50
C SER A 87 -4.50 2.94 -10.47
N GLN A 88 -5.54 2.95 -11.31
CA GLN A 88 -6.53 1.88 -11.46
C GLN A 88 -6.83 1.65 -12.93
N THR A 89 -6.84 0.39 -13.37
CA THR A 89 -7.14 -0.02 -14.75
C THR A 89 -7.96 -1.30 -14.76
N GLY A 90 -9.03 -1.32 -15.56
CA GLY A 90 -10.04 -2.39 -15.58
C GLY A 90 -11.32 -1.96 -14.86
N ASN A 91 -12.10 -2.89 -14.32
CA ASN A 91 -13.42 -2.56 -13.76
C ASN A 91 -13.50 -2.80 -12.25
N SER A 92 -14.23 -1.92 -11.56
CA SER A 92 -14.62 -2.08 -10.16
C SER A 92 -13.44 -2.21 -9.17
N ASN A 93 -12.27 -1.65 -9.50
CA ASN A 93 -11.13 -1.62 -8.58
C ASN A 93 -11.31 -0.53 -7.50
N GLU A 94 -10.76 -0.71 -6.30
CA GLU A 94 -10.97 0.18 -5.13
C GLU A 94 -9.65 0.55 -4.43
N ALA A 95 -9.39 1.83 -4.17
CA ALA A 95 -8.09 2.34 -3.77
C ALA A 95 -8.13 3.50 -2.74
N LEU A 96 -7.30 3.44 -1.67
CA LEU A 96 -7.16 4.50 -0.67
C LEU A 96 -5.69 4.81 -0.31
N ILE A 97 -5.33 6.08 -0.25
CA ILE A 97 -3.98 6.60 0.06
C ILE A 97 -4.09 7.67 1.16
N LYS A 98 -3.25 7.61 2.19
CA LYS A 98 -3.41 8.46 3.38
C LYS A 98 -2.10 8.74 4.16
N THR A 99 -1.94 9.95 4.70
CA THR A 99 -1.11 10.32 5.87
C THR A 99 -1.99 10.51 7.11
N ASP A 100 -1.43 10.61 8.32
CA ASP A 100 -2.19 10.87 9.56
C ASP A 100 -1.68 12.04 10.43
N ASN A 101 -1.39 13.22 9.85
CA ASN A 101 -0.88 14.34 10.65
C ASN A 101 -1.93 15.12 11.46
N SER A 102 -1.48 15.57 12.62
CA SER A 102 -1.91 16.80 13.26
C SER A 102 -1.57 17.99 12.34
N PRO A 103 -2.54 18.75 11.80
CA PRO A 103 -2.26 19.93 10.95
C PRO A 103 -1.56 21.10 11.68
N TRP A 104 -1.15 20.90 12.93
CA TRP A 104 -0.45 21.85 13.79
C TRP A 104 0.99 21.42 14.11
N GLU A 105 1.29 20.13 13.97
CA GLU A 105 2.64 19.61 13.89
C GLU A 105 3.11 19.86 12.45
N ARG A 106 3.66 21.05 12.24
CA ARG A 106 4.27 21.41 10.97
C ARG A 106 5.46 20.49 10.74
N TYR A 107 5.36 19.72 9.67
CA TYR A 107 6.41 18.87 9.15
C TYR A 107 6.65 17.68 10.08
N SER A 108 5.83 16.65 9.85
CA SER A 108 5.86 15.33 10.51
C SER A 108 5.58 14.21 9.49
N TYR A 109 5.55 14.54 8.20
CA TYR A 109 5.36 13.62 7.10
C TYR A 109 6.22 14.11 5.96
N ASP A 110 7.50 14.21 6.29
CA ASP A 110 8.49 14.91 5.50
C ASP A 110 9.12 13.87 4.57
N ASN A 111 8.97 14.03 3.25
CA ASN A 111 9.38 13.08 2.21
C ASN A 111 8.50 11.80 2.14
N ASP A 112 7.33 11.88 2.75
CA ASP A 112 6.46 10.75 3.04
C ASP A 112 5.73 10.25 1.77
N THR A 113 5.89 8.96 1.44
CA THR A 113 5.58 8.43 0.10
C THR A 113 4.58 7.28 0.14
N VAL A 114 3.53 7.32 -0.68
CA VAL A 114 2.48 6.31 -0.85
C VAL A 114 2.19 6.11 -2.35
N SER A 115 1.99 4.88 -2.81
CA SER A 115 1.39 4.62 -4.14
C SER A 115 0.30 3.55 -4.10
N ILE A 116 -0.52 3.45 -5.14
CA ILE A 116 -1.47 2.37 -5.45
C ILE A 116 -1.37 2.11 -6.94
N THR A 117 -1.29 0.84 -7.35
CA THR A 117 -1.51 0.41 -8.74
C THR A 117 -2.45 -0.80 -8.76
N GLN A 118 -3.57 -0.71 -9.48
CA GLN A 118 -4.53 -1.80 -9.61
C GLN A 118 -4.81 -2.09 -11.07
N ASN A 119 -4.72 -3.36 -11.49
CA ASN A 119 -4.77 -3.71 -12.90
C ASN A 119 -5.53 -5.02 -13.17
N GLY A 120 -6.75 -4.89 -13.68
CA GLY A 120 -7.68 -5.97 -13.99
C GLY A 120 -9.04 -5.71 -13.35
N ASP A 121 -9.76 -6.76 -12.98
CA ASP A 121 -11.14 -6.61 -12.48
C ASP A 121 -11.26 -6.90 -10.98
N SER A 122 -11.95 -5.99 -10.28
CA SER A 122 -12.33 -6.10 -8.88
C SER A 122 -11.15 -6.23 -7.90
N ASN A 123 -10.04 -5.55 -8.19
CA ASN A 123 -8.90 -5.50 -7.27
C ASN A 123 -9.05 -4.41 -6.19
N LYS A 124 -8.42 -4.54 -5.02
CA LYS A 124 -8.57 -3.58 -3.89
C LYS A 124 -7.24 -3.11 -3.31
N SER A 125 -7.16 -1.96 -2.62
CA SER A 125 -5.86 -1.36 -2.24
C SER A 125 -5.98 -0.27 -1.17
N LYS A 126 -5.04 -0.18 -0.21
CA LYS A 126 -5.21 0.77 0.90
C LYS A 126 -3.92 1.07 1.69
N VAL A 127 -3.49 2.33 1.73
CA VAL A 127 -2.18 2.81 2.22
C VAL A 127 -2.30 3.93 3.28
N LEU A 128 -1.36 4.09 4.24
CA LEU A 128 -1.65 4.82 5.50
C LEU A 128 -0.45 5.40 6.32
N LEU A 129 0.39 6.33 5.82
CA LEU A 129 1.60 6.80 6.56
C LEU A 129 1.22 7.50 7.87
N GLN A 130 2.00 7.28 8.93
CA GLN A 130 1.72 7.65 10.33
C GLN A 130 2.95 8.28 11.08
N GLY A 131 2.69 8.75 12.32
CA GLY A 131 3.59 9.08 13.43
C GLY A 131 4.70 10.15 13.29
N GLY A 132 5.31 10.33 12.12
CA GLY A 132 6.44 11.25 11.93
C GLY A 132 7.26 11.03 10.64
N THR A 133 6.79 10.16 9.75
CA THR A 133 7.63 9.18 9.01
C THR A 133 8.42 8.22 9.93
N ASP A 134 8.62 8.58 11.20
CA ASP A 134 8.45 7.69 12.35
C ASP A 134 7.03 7.09 12.27
N ASP A 135 6.87 6.04 11.45
CA ASP A 135 5.66 5.39 10.94
C ASP A 135 5.43 5.62 9.41
N ALA A 136 6.46 5.44 8.56
CA ALA A 136 6.35 5.65 7.11
C ALA A 136 5.61 4.58 6.24
N ASN A 137 4.28 4.57 6.22
CA ASN A 137 3.43 3.56 5.53
C ASN A 137 3.18 3.69 3.98
N VAL A 138 4.18 3.46 3.11
CA VAL A 138 4.15 3.37 1.61
C VAL A 138 3.31 2.21 0.99
N SER A 139 3.34 1.97 -0.35
CA SER A 139 2.73 0.83 -1.12
C SER A 139 3.14 0.95 -2.64
N LEU A 140 2.83 0.13 -3.69
CA LEU A 140 1.81 -0.93 -3.96
C LEU A 140 2.00 -1.73 -5.30
N ASP A 141 1.42 -2.96 -5.45
CA ASP A 141 0.92 -3.50 -6.75
C ASP A 141 -0.20 -4.59 -6.66
N VAL A 142 -1.44 -4.31 -7.12
CA VAL A 142 -2.48 -5.31 -7.42
C VAL A 142 -2.57 -5.54 -8.92
N THR A 143 -2.55 -6.80 -9.34
CA THR A 143 -2.79 -7.16 -10.74
C THR A 143 -3.63 -8.44 -10.84
N GLY A 144 -4.42 -8.60 -11.90
CA GLY A 144 -5.24 -9.78 -12.18
C GLY A 144 -6.72 -9.61 -11.82
N THR A 145 -7.37 -10.68 -11.36
CA THR A 145 -8.77 -10.63 -10.89
C THR A 145 -8.87 -10.98 -9.41
N LEU A 146 -9.61 -10.17 -8.65
CA LEU A 146 -9.98 -10.45 -7.25
C LEU A 146 -8.79 -10.53 -6.27
N ASN A 147 -7.75 -9.73 -6.49
CA ASN A 147 -6.63 -9.55 -5.54
C ASN A 147 -6.84 -8.20 -4.80
N GLU A 148 -6.16 -7.92 -3.70
CA GLU A 148 -6.25 -6.65 -2.93
C GLU A 148 -4.80 -6.14 -2.63
N THR A 149 -4.43 -4.98 -2.01
CA THR A 149 -2.99 -4.59 -1.77
C THR A 149 -2.64 -3.47 -0.75
N SER A 150 -1.46 -3.65 -0.16
CA SER A 150 -0.40 -2.80 0.45
C SER A 150 -0.62 -1.43 1.10
N VAL A 151 0.21 -1.31 2.13
CA VAL A 151 0.35 -0.54 3.37
C VAL A 151 1.85 -0.74 3.68
N VAL A 152 2.71 0.24 3.98
CA VAL A 152 4.15 0.04 4.35
C VAL A 152 4.43 0.47 5.79
N LEU A 153 5.66 0.74 6.28
CA LEU A 153 6.01 1.38 7.58
C LEU A 153 7.56 1.35 7.89
N ASN A 154 8.08 2.30 8.68
CA ASN A 154 9.51 2.49 9.07
C ASN A 154 9.64 3.46 10.27
N ARG A 155 10.67 3.32 11.14
CA ARG A 155 11.08 4.18 12.29
C ARG A 155 10.03 4.48 13.38
N GLY A 156 8.75 4.38 13.10
CA GLY A 156 7.73 4.55 14.13
C GLY A 156 7.61 3.29 14.96
N ASP A 157 7.69 3.46 16.27
CA ASP A 157 7.49 2.36 17.21
C ASP A 157 6.03 1.91 17.16
N GLY A 158 5.77 0.83 16.41
CA GLY A 158 4.43 0.43 15.98
C GLY A 158 4.26 0.30 14.46
N SER A 159 5.35 0.32 13.71
CA SER A 159 5.38 0.24 12.26
C SER A 159 4.87 -1.12 11.70
N ILE A 160 3.99 -1.09 10.68
CA ILE A 160 3.23 -2.22 10.12
C ILE A 160 3.04 -2.10 8.59
N VAL A 161 3.89 -2.73 7.79
CA VAL A 161 3.56 -2.89 6.36
C VAL A 161 2.41 -3.97 6.27
N THR A 162 1.56 -4.03 5.23
CA THR A 162 0.50 -5.08 5.01
C THR A 162 0.00 -5.13 3.53
N GLY A 163 0.64 -5.90 2.65
CA GLY A 163 0.39 -6.00 1.20
C GLY A 163 -0.89 -6.64 0.66
N THR A 164 -0.92 -7.07 -0.63
CA THR A 164 -1.76 -8.12 -1.34
C THR A 164 -1.46 -8.15 -2.90
N VAL A 165 -1.18 -9.26 -3.64
CA VAL A 165 -0.50 -9.16 -5.01
C VAL A 165 -1.00 -10.17 -6.10
N ASN A 166 -0.98 -9.75 -7.41
CA ASN A 166 -0.86 -10.29 -8.83
C ASN A 166 -1.46 -11.63 -9.48
N GLY A 167 -2.76 -11.94 -9.51
CA GLY A 167 -3.23 -13.20 -10.15
C GLY A 167 -4.74 -13.47 -10.14
N ALA A 168 -5.20 -14.69 -9.82
CA ALA A 168 -6.59 -14.92 -9.42
C ALA A 168 -6.71 -15.22 -7.91
N SER A 169 -7.33 -14.31 -7.16
CA SER A 169 -7.62 -14.46 -5.72
C SER A 169 -6.40 -14.53 -4.80
N ASN A 170 -5.55 -13.49 -4.75
CA ASN A 170 -4.32 -13.50 -3.93
C ASN A 170 -3.90 -12.13 -3.32
N MET A 171 -2.77 -12.12 -2.57
CA MET A 171 -2.77 -11.60 -1.18
C MET A 171 -1.38 -11.48 -0.51
N ALA A 172 -1.09 -10.54 0.44
CA ALA A 172 0.14 -9.94 1.10
C ALA A 172 1.21 -9.00 0.34
N ASP A 173 2.25 -8.40 1.00
CA ASP A 173 3.50 -7.62 0.51
C ASP A 173 4.09 -6.66 1.61
N VAL A 174 5.23 -6.96 2.28
CA VAL A 174 5.56 -6.53 3.66
C VAL A 174 7.02 -6.42 4.22
N TYR A 175 7.44 -5.28 4.81
CA TYR A 175 8.77 -4.91 5.41
C TYR A 175 8.66 -4.15 6.78
N VAL A 176 9.77 -3.72 7.46
CA VAL A 176 9.85 -2.74 8.59
C VAL A 176 11.29 -2.56 9.11
N ASP A 177 11.63 -1.45 9.81
CA ASP A 177 13.01 -1.18 10.30
C ASP A 177 13.15 -0.11 11.42
N ASP A 178 14.21 -0.23 12.24
CA ASP A 178 14.72 0.71 13.27
C ASP A 178 13.65 1.25 14.24
N SER A 179 12.76 0.35 14.68
CA SER A 179 11.66 0.66 15.62
C SER A 179 11.16 -0.56 16.41
N PHE A 180 10.50 -0.30 17.53
CA PHE A 180 10.02 -1.29 18.49
C PHE A 180 8.58 -1.74 18.21
N ASP A 181 8.23 -2.99 18.59
CA ASP A 181 6.87 -3.57 18.48
C ASP A 181 6.22 -3.62 17.06
N ASN A 182 7.00 -3.51 15.98
CA ASN A 182 6.52 -3.51 14.60
C ASN A 182 6.00 -4.88 14.07
N ASN A 183 5.32 -4.92 12.91
CA ASN A 183 4.63 -6.13 12.42
C ASN A 183 4.58 -6.30 10.87
N ILE A 184 4.72 -7.54 10.34
CA ILE A 184 5.04 -7.78 8.91
C ILE A 184 4.32 -9.08 8.29
N THR A 185 4.06 -9.19 6.95
CA THR A 185 3.21 -10.21 6.16
C THR A 185 3.31 -10.28 4.55
N PHE A 186 4.45 -10.41 3.81
CA PHE A 186 4.63 -10.06 2.33
C PHE A 186 3.96 -10.90 1.16
N LYS A 187 2.80 -11.57 1.33
CA LYS A 187 2.05 -12.51 0.39
C LYS A 187 1.92 -12.17 -1.15
N GLN A 188 1.75 -13.13 -2.09
CA GLN A 188 1.69 -12.88 -3.58
C GLN A 188 0.93 -13.93 -4.45
N THR A 189 1.53 -14.55 -5.52
CA THR A 189 0.83 -15.01 -6.77
C THR A 189 1.50 -15.91 -7.82
N GLY A 190 0.76 -16.63 -8.68
CA GLY A 190 -0.31 -17.62 -8.38
C GLY A 190 -1.82 -17.42 -8.69
N ASP A 191 -2.54 -18.53 -8.54
CA ASP A 191 -3.92 -18.54 -8.03
C ASP A 191 -3.83 -18.98 -6.56
N SER A 192 -4.32 -18.15 -5.62
CA SER A 192 -4.31 -18.33 -4.15
C SER A 192 -2.97 -18.24 -3.32
N ASN A 193 -1.99 -17.32 -3.55
CA ASN A 193 -0.52 -17.57 -3.37
C ASN A 193 0.50 -16.71 -2.47
N SER A 194 1.64 -16.10 -2.97
CA SER A 194 3.08 -16.15 -2.52
C SER A 194 3.93 -15.02 -1.85
N ILE A 195 3.99 -15.01 -0.52
CA ILE A 195 4.80 -14.18 0.43
C ILE A 195 6.35 -14.11 0.52
N ASP A 196 6.80 -13.07 1.23
CA ASP A 196 8.13 -12.77 1.79
C ASP A 196 8.03 -11.95 3.14
N LEU A 197 9.12 -11.43 3.74
CA LEU A 197 9.13 -10.69 5.06
C LEU A 197 10.54 -10.48 5.63
N ASP A 198 10.75 -9.43 6.44
CA ASP A 198 11.94 -9.24 7.29
C ASP A 198 11.60 -8.79 8.73
N VAL A 199 12.50 -8.05 9.41
CA VAL A 199 12.40 -7.27 10.68
C VAL A 199 13.85 -6.93 11.07
N THR A 200 14.18 -5.66 11.37
CA THR A 200 15.58 -5.26 11.60
C THR A 200 15.80 -4.03 12.50
N GLY A 201 16.92 -4.05 13.25
CA GLY A 201 17.57 -2.83 13.76
C GLY A 201 17.18 -2.45 15.19
N TRP A 202 17.63 -3.21 16.19
CA TRP A 202 17.15 -3.08 17.59
C TRP A 202 15.65 -3.29 17.80
N SER A 203 14.89 -3.51 16.73
CA SER A 203 13.61 -4.21 16.70
C SER A 203 13.54 -5.35 17.71
N ASP A 204 12.95 -5.05 18.86
CA ASP A 204 12.55 -6.00 19.88
C ASP A 204 11.02 -6.23 19.75
N ASN A 205 10.55 -7.44 20.09
CA ASN A 205 9.15 -7.89 19.94
C ASN A 205 8.53 -7.82 18.52
N ASN A 206 9.26 -7.39 17.49
CA ASN A 206 8.66 -7.22 16.17
C ASN A 206 8.21 -8.60 15.61
N THR A 207 7.08 -8.63 14.89
CA THR A 207 6.34 -9.86 14.54
C THR A 207 6.22 -10.10 13.03
N ILE A 208 6.35 -11.37 12.62
CA ILE A 208 6.90 -11.74 11.32
C ILE A 208 6.20 -13.02 10.79
N ASP A 209 5.18 -12.91 9.91
CA ASP A 209 4.31 -14.04 9.51
C ASP A 209 4.17 -14.30 7.99
N ILE A 210 4.87 -15.32 7.49
CA ILE A 210 4.93 -15.74 6.08
C ILE A 210 4.00 -16.96 5.78
N ASP A 211 3.07 -16.84 4.83
CA ASP A 211 2.27 -17.92 4.20
C ASP A 211 2.22 -17.93 2.62
N GLN A 212 3.05 -18.63 1.79
CA GLN A 212 2.96 -18.60 0.27
C GLN A 212 2.11 -19.77 -0.22
N ARG A 213 1.34 -19.61 -1.31
CA ARG A 213 0.46 -20.68 -1.86
C ARG A 213 0.24 -20.83 -3.40
N GLY A 214 1.28 -21.12 -4.20
CA GLY A 214 1.37 -21.66 -5.57
C GLY A 214 0.40 -21.21 -6.69
N SER A 215 -0.58 -22.00 -7.13
CA SER A 215 -1.52 -22.74 -6.31
C SER A 215 -0.91 -23.68 -5.28
N LEU A 216 -1.27 -23.40 -4.04
CA LEU A 216 -0.93 -24.06 -2.79
C LEU A 216 0.49 -23.80 -2.20
N ALA A 217 1.58 -23.55 -2.95
CA ALA A 217 3.00 -23.49 -2.50
C ALA A 217 3.77 -22.19 -1.99
N ALA A 218 4.75 -22.37 -1.06
CA ALA A 218 6.03 -21.65 -0.68
C ALA A 218 6.11 -20.69 0.60
N ALA A 219 7.27 -20.05 0.99
CA ALA A 219 7.57 -19.20 2.22
C ALA A 219 9.08 -19.01 2.59
N ASN A 220 9.51 -17.82 3.08
CA ASN A 220 10.85 -17.48 3.66
C ASN A 220 10.76 -16.92 5.11
N VAL A 221 11.76 -16.22 5.72
CA VAL A 221 11.74 -15.21 6.86
C VAL A 221 13.17 -14.94 7.41
N SER A 222 13.46 -13.69 7.85
CA SER A 222 14.64 -13.21 8.60
C SER A 222 14.38 -12.58 10.00
N VAL A 223 15.30 -12.74 11.00
CA VAL A 223 15.48 -11.88 12.21
C VAL A 223 16.97 -11.76 12.60
N TYR A 224 17.49 -10.55 12.80
CA TYR A 224 18.93 -10.33 13.02
C TYR A 224 19.32 -9.13 13.91
N TRP A 225 20.57 -9.19 14.40
CA TRP A 225 21.37 -8.08 14.95
C TRP A 225 20.84 -7.44 16.24
N GLY A 226 21.11 -8.08 17.38
CA GLY A 226 20.80 -7.53 18.71
C GLY A 226 19.33 -7.70 19.10
N SER A 227 18.41 -7.47 18.16
CA SER A 227 16.98 -7.76 18.20
C SER A 227 16.60 -9.00 19.03
N THR A 228 15.65 -8.83 19.96
CA THR A 228 15.22 -9.84 20.93
C THR A 228 13.71 -10.06 20.97
N GLU A 229 13.33 -11.28 21.34
CA GLU A 229 11.93 -11.74 21.52
C GLU A 229 11.04 -11.66 20.26
N ASN A 230 11.62 -11.37 19.09
CA ASN A 230 10.93 -11.35 17.79
C ASN A 230 10.44 -12.74 17.40
N THR A 231 9.30 -12.79 16.70
CA THR A 231 8.59 -14.05 16.41
C THR A 231 8.36 -14.25 14.92
N ILE A 232 8.93 -15.33 14.40
CA ILE A 232 8.95 -15.76 12.99
C ILE A 232 8.01 -16.95 12.74
N ASN A 233 7.16 -16.86 11.71
CA ASN A 233 6.35 -17.96 11.20
C ASN A 233 6.38 -18.07 9.66
N VAL A 234 6.35 -19.30 9.12
CA VAL A 234 6.65 -19.63 7.71
C VAL A 234 5.86 -20.86 7.26
N THR A 235 4.90 -20.71 6.34
CA THR A 235 3.78 -21.66 6.14
C THR A 235 3.39 -21.85 4.65
N GLN A 236 3.14 -23.08 4.21
CA GLN A 236 3.15 -23.43 2.76
C GLN A 236 2.37 -24.74 2.43
N THR A 237 2.10 -25.12 1.17
CA THR A 237 1.59 -26.47 0.76
C THR A 237 1.80 -26.89 -0.73
N TYR A 238 2.27 -28.11 -1.07
CA TYR A 238 2.23 -28.72 -2.43
C TYR A 238 3.37 -28.40 -3.44
N GLY A 239 4.64 -28.59 -3.05
CA GLY A 239 5.83 -28.29 -3.89
C GLY A 239 6.92 -27.44 -3.21
N ASP A 240 7.13 -27.61 -1.91
CA ASP A 240 7.25 -26.47 -1.01
C ASP A 240 8.60 -26.33 -0.27
N VAL A 241 9.05 -25.08 -0.07
CA VAL A 241 10.42 -24.76 0.39
C VAL A 241 10.44 -23.65 1.44
N ALA A 242 10.17 -23.98 2.70
CA ALA A 242 10.08 -23.06 3.85
C ALA A 242 11.46 -22.78 4.40
N ASN A 243 11.82 -21.50 4.53
CA ASN A 243 13.14 -21.07 4.98
C ASN A 243 13.00 -20.10 6.16
N VAL A 244 13.66 -20.38 7.28
CA VAL A 244 13.86 -19.42 8.37
C VAL A 244 15.32 -19.42 8.77
N ASN A 245 15.84 -18.27 9.18
CA ASN A 245 17.14 -18.20 9.83
C ASN A 245 17.21 -17.10 10.91
N VAL A 246 18.05 -17.32 11.94
CA VAL A 246 18.29 -16.42 13.09
C VAL A 246 19.78 -16.40 13.39
N GLY A 247 20.34 -15.23 13.65
CA GLY A 247 21.75 -15.12 14.05
C GLY A 247 22.11 -13.82 14.74
N ALA A 248 23.09 -13.91 15.66
CA ALA A 248 23.60 -12.78 16.44
C ALA A 248 22.49 -11.97 17.17
N SER A 249 21.52 -12.70 17.71
CA SER A 249 20.28 -12.21 18.31
C SER A 249 19.77 -13.23 19.35
N THR A 250 18.90 -12.85 20.30
CA THR A 250 18.56 -13.69 21.47
C THR A 250 17.06 -13.75 21.80
N ASN A 251 16.59 -14.86 22.38
CA ASN A 251 15.17 -15.17 22.67
C ASN A 251 14.19 -15.21 21.47
N ASN A 252 14.65 -14.96 20.23
CA ASN A 252 13.77 -14.98 19.05
C ASN A 252 13.22 -16.40 18.76
N THR A 253 11.95 -16.47 18.34
CA THR A 253 11.22 -17.73 18.09
C THR A 253 11.00 -17.96 16.59
N VAL A 254 11.03 -19.22 16.17
CA VAL A 254 11.07 -19.65 14.76
C VAL A 254 10.17 -20.84 14.47
N THR A 255 9.33 -20.70 13.45
CA THR A 255 8.46 -21.77 12.93
C THR A 255 8.62 -21.92 11.41
N VAL A 256 8.91 -23.15 10.94
CA VAL A 256 9.09 -23.55 9.53
C VAL A 256 8.09 -24.67 9.20
N ALA A 257 7.23 -24.51 8.17
CA ALA A 257 6.19 -25.50 7.84
C ALA A 257 5.97 -25.73 6.33
N GLN A 258 6.71 -26.69 5.75
CA GLN A 258 6.55 -27.22 4.37
C GLN A 258 5.53 -28.38 4.36
N TYR A 259 4.72 -28.51 3.30
CA TYR A 259 3.78 -29.65 3.11
C TYR A 259 3.70 -30.11 1.66
#